data_AF-A0A166RU51-F1
#
_entry.id   AF-A0A166RU51-F1
#
_cell.length_a   1.000
_cell.length_b   1.000
_cell.length_c   1.000
_cell.angle_alpha   90.00
_cell.angle_beta   90.00
_cell.angle_gamma   90.00
#
_symmetry.space_group_name_H-M   'P 1'
#
loop_
_entity.id
_entity.type
_entity.pdbx_description
1 polymer ?
#
loop_
_entity_poly.entity_id
_entity_poly.type
_entity_poly.pdbx_seq_one_letter_code
_entity_poly.pdbx_strand_id
1 'polypeptide(L)'
;MRFRPSRIRSRFAILPALLAVVAALIVTPASPARAAVSCSADWGPTGAVIDLKPYLVSGYGPVSHTTQKSGSYARPGFYSPLTGGFSPSGSGVWVSIYDNNLWMAENTYSSDGAGILKFCGARALSTGYGPVVYGVQFNSTQTAGRWGNYNIYQMLFYPDGSGWTPVS
;
A
#
# COMPACT_ATOMS: atom_id res chain seq x y z
N MET A 1 -28.43 -36.95 92.48
CA MET A 1 -28.24 -35.48 92.52
C MET A 1 -28.30 -34.94 91.11
N ARG A 2 -28.97 -33.80 90.94
CA ARG A 2 -29.32 -33.15 89.66
C ARG A 2 -28.11 -32.45 89.02
N PHE A 3 -27.98 -32.51 87.70
CA PHE A 3 -27.56 -31.38 86.85
C PHE A 3 -28.18 -31.51 85.45
N ARG A 4 -29.09 -30.58 85.10
CA ARG A 4 -29.41 -30.12 83.73
C ARG A 4 -28.59 -28.83 83.54
N PRO A 5 -28.05 -28.49 82.35
CA PRO A 5 -28.81 -27.79 81.29
C PRO A 5 -28.44 -28.27 79.87
N SER A 6 -29.37 -28.38 78.91
CA SER A 6 -30.00 -27.32 78.09
C SER A 6 -29.04 -26.66 77.09
N ARG A 7 -29.59 -26.41 75.88
CA ARG A 7 -29.17 -25.46 74.83
C ARG A 7 -28.34 -26.06 73.69
N ILE A 8 -28.56 -25.78 72.40
CA ILE A 8 -29.54 -24.97 71.64
C ILE A 8 -28.97 -24.95 70.20
N ARG A 9 -29.83 -24.72 69.19
CA ARG A 9 -29.51 -24.22 67.83
C ARG A 9 -28.68 -25.16 66.93
N SER A 10 -28.81 -25.18 65.62
CA SER A 10 -29.82 -24.65 64.70
C SER A 10 -29.46 -25.28 63.37
N ARG A 11 -30.45 -25.90 62.69
CA ARG A 11 -30.32 -26.21 61.28
C ARG A 11 -30.40 -24.89 60.50
N PHE A 12 -29.25 -24.31 60.18
CA PHE A 12 -29.15 -23.35 59.09
C PHE A 12 -28.44 -24.05 57.93
N ALA A 13 -29.24 -24.72 57.11
CA ALA A 13 -28.85 -25.16 55.80
C ALA A 13 -28.66 -23.91 54.92
N ILE A 14 -27.40 -23.61 54.65
CA ILE A 14 -26.81 -23.25 53.35
C ILE A 14 -27.79 -22.62 52.34
N LEU A 15 -27.65 -21.32 52.14
CA LEU A 15 -27.75 -20.61 50.87
C LEU A 15 -27.16 -19.20 51.12
N PRO A 16 -26.50 -18.51 50.16
CA PRO A 16 -26.62 -18.72 48.72
C PRO A 16 -25.33 -18.49 47.90
N ALA A 17 -25.52 -18.53 46.57
CA ALA A 17 -25.05 -17.51 45.63
C ALA A 17 -23.74 -17.73 44.85
N LEU A 18 -23.94 -17.61 43.53
CA LEU A 18 -23.01 -17.09 42.53
C LEU A 18 -21.82 -17.98 42.15
N LEU A 19 -22.10 -19.02 41.36
CA LEU A 19 -21.17 -19.38 40.28
C LEU A 19 -21.27 -18.28 39.21
N ALA A 20 -20.54 -17.19 39.42
CA ALA A 20 -20.33 -16.18 38.39
C ALA A 20 -19.55 -16.85 37.26
N VAL A 21 -20.22 -17.02 36.13
CA VAL A 21 -19.63 -17.27 34.82
C VAL A 21 -18.75 -16.07 34.49
N VAL A 22 -17.52 -16.07 34.99
CA VAL A 22 -16.45 -15.20 34.47
C VAL A 22 -15.70 -16.04 33.43
N ALA A 23 -16.40 -16.38 32.35
CA ALA A 23 -15.74 -16.53 31.08
C ALA A 23 -15.25 -15.12 30.75
N ALA A 24 -14.05 -14.79 31.23
CA ALA A 24 -13.34 -13.60 30.80
C ALA A 24 -13.24 -13.72 29.28
N LEU A 25 -14.11 -12.99 28.58
CA LEU A 25 -13.88 -12.61 27.20
C LEU A 25 -12.54 -11.88 27.24
N ILE A 26 -11.46 -12.62 26.97
CA ILE A 26 -10.24 -12.04 26.48
C ILE A 26 -10.64 -11.51 25.11
N VAL A 27 -11.18 -10.29 25.08
CA VAL A 27 -11.22 -9.48 23.88
C VAL A 27 -9.75 -9.19 23.60
N THR A 28 -9.08 -10.12 22.91
CA THR A 28 -7.82 -9.78 22.26
C THR A 28 -8.17 -8.60 21.35
N PRO A 29 -7.58 -7.41 21.54
CA PRO A 29 -7.81 -6.33 20.61
C PRO A 29 -7.46 -6.87 19.23
N ALA A 30 -8.45 -6.94 18.34
CA ALA A 30 -8.20 -7.27 16.95
C ALA A 30 -7.13 -6.28 16.50
N SER A 31 -5.93 -6.77 16.20
CA SER A 31 -4.91 -5.91 15.60
C SER A 31 -5.58 -5.26 14.40
N PRO A 32 -5.53 -3.92 14.25
CA PRO A 32 -6.18 -3.27 13.13
C PRO A 32 -5.66 -3.95 11.88
N ALA A 33 -6.57 -4.57 11.11
CA ALA A 33 -6.21 -5.15 9.83
C ALA A 33 -5.57 -4.00 9.04
N ARG A 34 -4.26 -4.11 8.74
CA ARG A 34 -3.59 -3.14 7.86
C ARG A 34 -4.42 -3.09 6.59
N ALA A 35 -4.98 -1.92 6.30
CA ALA A 35 -5.76 -1.74 5.08
C ALA A 35 -4.91 -2.16 3.90
N ALA A 36 -5.44 -3.06 3.06
CA ALA A 36 -4.77 -3.45 1.84
C ALA A 36 -4.59 -2.21 0.98
N VAL A 37 -3.38 -2.04 0.49
CA VAL A 37 -3.06 -0.87 -0.29
C VAL A 37 -3.55 -1.07 -1.70
N SER A 38 -4.32 -0.09 -2.17
CA SER A 38 -4.91 -0.10 -3.50
C SER A 38 -4.18 0.88 -4.42
N CYS A 39 -4.16 0.53 -5.70
CA CYS A 39 -3.79 1.47 -6.75
C CYS A 39 -4.91 2.50 -6.92
N SER A 40 -4.56 3.77 -6.98
CA SER A 40 -5.48 4.81 -7.45
C SER A 40 -4.72 5.83 -8.29
N ALA A 41 -5.43 6.48 -9.21
CA ALA A 41 -4.91 7.61 -9.96
C ALA A 41 -5.89 8.76 -9.83
N ASP A 42 -5.38 9.89 -9.36
CA ASP A 42 -6.07 11.17 -9.43
C ASP A 42 -5.40 12.00 -10.51
N TRP A 43 -6.17 12.71 -11.32
CA TRP A 43 -5.59 13.66 -12.26
C TRP A 43 -5.25 14.92 -11.47
N GLY A 44 -3.97 15.30 -11.46
CA GLY A 44 -3.53 16.50 -10.74
C GLY A 44 -4.30 17.75 -11.20
N PRO A 45 -4.22 18.87 -10.47
CA PRO A 45 -5.09 20.04 -10.66
C PRO A 45 -5.04 20.66 -12.07
N THR A 46 -3.99 20.40 -12.86
CA THR A 46 -3.84 20.84 -14.25
C THR A 46 -4.25 19.78 -15.29
N GLY A 47 -4.61 18.58 -14.87
CA GLY A 47 -4.85 17.40 -15.73
C GLY A 47 -3.59 16.86 -16.43
N ALA A 48 -2.45 17.54 -16.30
CA ALA A 48 -1.21 17.21 -16.99
C ALA A 48 -0.42 16.11 -16.27
N VAL A 49 -0.39 16.12 -14.93
CA VAL A 49 0.33 15.13 -14.11
C VAL A 49 -0.67 14.13 -13.54
N ILE A 50 -0.33 12.84 -13.59
CA ILE A 50 -1.12 11.79 -12.92
C ILE A 50 -0.59 11.63 -11.50
N ASP A 51 -1.44 11.89 -10.51
CA ASP A 51 -1.17 11.58 -9.12
C ASP A 51 -1.43 10.09 -8.86
N LEU A 52 -0.37 9.29 -8.96
CA LEU A 52 -0.41 7.84 -8.84
C LEU A 52 -0.19 7.41 -7.38
N LYS A 53 -1.04 6.51 -6.85
CA LYS A 53 -0.86 5.85 -5.55
C LYS A 53 -0.60 4.36 -5.76
N PRO A 54 0.26 3.69 -4.95
CA PRO A 54 1.03 4.17 -3.78
C PRO A 54 1.99 5.34 -4.00
N TYR A 55 2.18 6.13 -2.94
CA TYR A 55 3.43 6.86 -2.77
C TYR A 55 4.43 5.98 -2.03
N LEU A 56 5.69 6.05 -2.41
CA LEU A 56 6.80 5.49 -1.64
C LEU A 56 7.48 6.63 -0.87
N VAL A 57 8.01 6.32 0.31
CA VAL A 57 8.69 7.31 1.15
C VAL A 57 10.10 7.55 0.61
N SER A 58 10.49 8.82 0.48
CA SER A 58 11.85 9.27 0.14
C SER A 58 12.38 10.22 1.22
N GLY A 59 13.65 10.62 1.11
CA GLY A 59 14.24 11.66 1.98
C GLY A 59 13.52 13.02 1.92
N TYR A 60 12.70 13.25 0.89
CA TYR A 60 11.91 14.47 0.70
C TYR A 60 10.41 14.28 1.02
N GLY A 61 10.03 13.12 1.58
CA GLY A 61 8.64 12.75 1.84
C GLY A 61 8.06 11.76 0.82
N PRO A 62 6.74 11.55 0.82
CA PRO A 62 6.07 10.63 -0.10
C PRO A 62 6.20 11.13 -1.54
N VAL A 63 6.53 10.22 -2.46
CA VAL A 63 6.58 10.50 -3.90
C VAL A 63 6.07 9.31 -4.71
N SER A 64 5.44 9.58 -5.84
CA SER A 64 5.07 8.56 -6.83
C SER A 64 5.82 8.76 -8.13
N HIS A 65 6.00 7.67 -8.87
CA HIS A 65 6.61 7.71 -10.20
C HIS A 65 5.51 7.61 -11.25
N THR A 66 5.44 8.61 -12.10
CA THR A 66 4.27 8.88 -12.93
C THR A 66 4.68 9.66 -14.18
N THR A 67 3.70 10.16 -14.94
CA THR A 67 3.93 10.91 -16.17
C THR A 67 3.28 12.29 -16.14
N GLN A 68 3.97 13.27 -16.73
CA GLN A 68 3.44 14.58 -17.07
C GLN A 68 3.16 14.64 -18.57
N LYS A 69 1.98 15.15 -18.97
CA LYS A 69 1.51 15.26 -20.35
C LYS A 69 1.61 16.69 -20.88
N SER A 70 1.90 16.79 -22.18
CA SER A 70 1.78 17.99 -23.01
C SER A 70 1.36 17.57 -24.42
N GLY A 71 0.09 17.81 -24.78
CA GLY A 71 -0.47 17.36 -26.06
C GLY A 71 -0.39 15.83 -26.23
N SER A 72 0.19 15.39 -27.34
CA SER A 72 0.42 13.96 -27.65
C SER A 72 1.70 13.39 -27.06
N TYR A 73 2.40 14.16 -26.23
CA TYR A 73 3.65 13.79 -25.61
C TYR A 73 3.51 13.72 -24.10
N ALA A 74 4.33 12.90 -23.47
CA ALA A 74 4.48 12.87 -22.04
C ALA A 74 5.93 12.57 -21.65
N ARG A 75 6.29 12.85 -20.41
CA ARG A 75 7.59 12.52 -19.84
C ARG A 75 7.42 11.87 -18.47
N PRO A 76 8.25 10.88 -18.12
CA PRO A 76 8.21 10.26 -16.81
C PRO A 76 8.85 11.17 -15.76
N GLY A 77 8.46 11.00 -14.50
CA GLY A 77 9.03 11.74 -13.39
C GLY A 77 8.35 11.45 -12.06
N PHE A 78 8.89 12.08 -11.02
CA PHE A 78 8.41 11.94 -9.66
C PHE A 78 7.44 13.07 -9.30
N TYR A 79 6.28 12.70 -8.80
CA TYR A 79 5.30 13.63 -8.26
C TYR A 79 5.34 13.61 -6.73
N SER A 80 5.34 14.79 -6.12
CA SER A 80 5.23 14.96 -4.67
C SER A 80 3.85 15.53 -4.32
N PRO A 81 2.98 14.79 -3.61
CA PRO A 81 1.69 15.30 -3.16
C PRO A 81 1.82 16.42 -2.12
N LEU A 82 2.97 16.55 -1.44
CA LEU A 82 3.18 17.61 -0.45
C LEU A 82 3.34 18.99 -1.09
N THR A 83 3.96 19.04 -2.25
CA THR A 83 4.27 20.31 -2.95
C THR A 83 3.43 20.51 -4.20
N GLY A 84 2.76 19.46 -4.69
CA GLY A 84 2.16 19.42 -6.03
C GLY A 84 3.20 19.45 -7.16
N GLY A 85 4.49 19.33 -6.82
CA GLY A 85 5.60 19.44 -7.77
C GLY A 85 5.81 18.16 -8.58
N PHE A 86 6.27 18.33 -9.81
CA PHE A 86 6.71 17.25 -10.69
C PHE A 86 8.16 17.45 -11.10
N SER A 87 9.00 16.43 -10.85
CA SER A 87 10.40 16.41 -11.25
C SER A 87 10.62 15.34 -12.32
N PRO A 88 11.01 15.71 -13.55
CA PRO A 88 11.27 14.72 -14.60
C PRO A 88 12.38 13.73 -14.20
N SER A 89 12.19 12.45 -14.52
CA SER A 89 13.19 11.39 -14.32
C SER A 89 13.96 11.11 -15.61
N GLY A 90 15.18 10.60 -15.50
CA GLY A 90 16.03 10.27 -16.65
C GLY A 90 16.44 11.53 -17.42
N SER A 91 16.29 11.51 -18.76
CA SER A 91 16.64 12.64 -19.62
C SER A 91 15.64 13.81 -19.57
N GLY A 92 14.48 13.63 -18.95
CA GLY A 92 13.40 14.61 -18.93
C GLY A 92 12.78 14.91 -20.31
N VAL A 93 13.12 14.10 -21.32
CA VAL A 93 12.67 14.26 -22.71
C VAL A 93 11.18 13.91 -22.82
N TRP A 94 10.47 14.73 -23.59
CA TRP A 94 9.10 14.46 -24.00
C TRP A 94 9.08 13.37 -25.06
N VAL A 95 8.35 12.30 -24.79
CA VAL A 95 8.19 11.15 -25.69
C VAL A 95 6.73 10.98 -26.07
N SER A 96 6.48 10.39 -27.24
CA SER A 96 5.11 10.18 -27.71
C SER A 96 4.35 9.24 -26.78
N ILE A 97 3.08 9.55 -26.56
CA ILE A 97 2.17 8.67 -25.81
C ILE A 97 1.81 7.49 -26.70
N TYR A 98 2.03 6.27 -26.19
CA TYR A 98 1.58 5.03 -26.83
C TYR A 98 0.11 4.76 -26.52
N ASP A 99 -0.26 4.88 -25.24
CA ASP A 99 -1.64 4.75 -24.78
C ASP A 99 -1.91 5.77 -23.67
N ASN A 100 -2.82 6.71 -23.92
CA ASN A 100 -3.16 7.76 -22.97
C ASN A 100 -4.12 7.28 -21.87
N ASN A 101 -4.89 6.23 -22.13
CA ASN A 101 -5.99 5.78 -21.27
C ASN A 101 -5.63 4.52 -20.49
N LEU A 102 -4.45 3.94 -20.74
CA LEU A 102 -3.97 2.78 -20.02
C LEU A 102 -3.85 3.08 -18.51
N TRP A 103 -4.52 2.24 -17.73
CA TRP A 103 -4.41 2.15 -16.29
C TRP A 103 -4.02 0.73 -15.91
N MET A 104 -2.94 0.58 -15.14
CA MET A 104 -2.46 -0.71 -14.67
C MET A 104 -2.55 -0.76 -13.15
N ALA A 105 -3.25 -1.78 -12.67
CA ALA A 105 -3.38 -2.10 -11.25
C ALA A 105 -3.38 -3.63 -11.08
N GLU A 106 -2.28 -4.26 -11.49
CA GLU A 106 -2.19 -5.71 -11.66
C GLU A 106 -0.89 -6.29 -11.11
N ASN A 107 -0.79 -7.61 -11.14
CA ASN A 107 0.40 -8.32 -10.69
C ASN A 107 1.36 -8.48 -11.87
N THR A 108 2.62 -8.08 -11.70
CA THR A 108 3.63 -8.07 -12.77
C THR A 108 4.88 -8.83 -12.35
N TYR A 109 5.56 -9.44 -13.32
CA TYR A 109 6.85 -10.08 -13.10
C TYR A 109 7.96 -9.05 -13.01
N SER A 110 8.97 -9.37 -12.21
CA SER A 110 10.12 -8.52 -11.99
C SER A 110 11.34 -9.03 -12.74
N SER A 111 12.02 -8.14 -13.46
CA SER A 111 13.23 -8.47 -14.23
C SER A 111 14.42 -8.93 -13.37
N ASP A 112 14.44 -8.58 -12.09
CA ASP A 112 15.48 -8.94 -11.12
C ASP A 112 15.20 -10.26 -10.38
N GLY A 113 14.15 -11.00 -10.75
CA GLY A 113 13.80 -12.27 -10.11
C GLY A 113 13.08 -12.12 -8.76
N ALA A 114 12.69 -10.92 -8.34
CA ALA A 114 11.92 -10.70 -7.09
C ALA A 114 10.50 -11.30 -7.09
N GLY A 115 10.12 -12.01 -8.16
CA GLY A 115 8.83 -12.66 -8.31
C GLY A 115 7.73 -11.74 -8.85
N ILE A 116 6.49 -12.13 -8.56
CA ILE A 116 5.27 -11.46 -9.00
C ILE A 116 4.79 -10.50 -7.91
N LEU A 117 4.72 -9.22 -8.22
CA LEU A 117 4.37 -8.16 -7.28
C LEU A 117 3.27 -7.25 -7.84
N LYS A 118 2.58 -6.53 -6.96
CA LYS A 118 1.56 -5.57 -7.39
C LYS A 118 2.25 -4.38 -8.05
N PHE A 119 1.76 -3.97 -9.21
CA PHE A 119 2.20 -2.77 -9.92
C PHE A 119 1.02 -1.82 -10.11
N CYS A 120 1.26 -0.55 -9.81
CA CYS A 120 0.39 0.54 -10.18
C CYS A 120 1.13 1.43 -11.18
N GLY A 121 0.49 1.74 -12.30
CA GLY A 121 1.07 2.59 -13.33
C GLY A 121 -0.03 3.12 -14.25
N ALA A 122 0.26 4.23 -14.92
CA ALA A 122 -0.70 4.85 -15.83
C ALA A 122 0.04 5.43 -17.03
N ARG A 123 -0.65 5.42 -18.18
CA ARG A 123 -0.18 5.91 -19.47
C ARG A 123 1.08 5.19 -19.98
N ALA A 124 0.96 4.58 -21.15
CA ALA A 124 2.11 4.00 -21.83
C ALA A 124 2.83 5.05 -22.68
N LEU A 125 4.16 5.09 -22.60
CA LEU A 125 5.03 5.95 -23.39
C LEU A 125 5.78 5.11 -24.43
N SER A 126 5.94 5.63 -25.64
CA SER A 126 6.72 4.99 -26.69
C SER A 126 8.21 5.18 -26.44
N THR A 127 8.94 4.09 -26.19
CA THR A 127 10.40 4.10 -25.99
C THR A 127 11.11 3.24 -27.04
N GLY A 128 12.44 3.36 -27.13
CA GLY A 128 13.25 2.59 -28.08
C GLY A 128 13.27 1.08 -27.85
N TYR A 129 12.81 0.62 -26.69
CA TYR A 129 12.72 -0.80 -26.31
C TYR A 129 11.26 -1.28 -26.17
N GLY A 130 10.30 -0.51 -26.71
CA GLY A 130 8.87 -0.81 -26.68
C GLY A 130 8.06 0.17 -25.82
N PRO A 131 6.73 -0.01 -25.74
CA PRO A 131 5.87 0.82 -24.93
C PRO A 131 5.99 0.47 -23.45
N VAL A 132 6.11 1.52 -22.63
CA VAL A 132 6.51 1.40 -21.23
C VAL A 132 5.58 2.21 -20.35
N VAL A 133 5.20 1.64 -19.21
CA VAL A 133 4.39 2.30 -18.17
C VAL A 133 5.26 2.58 -16.96
N TYR A 134 5.35 3.84 -16.56
CA TYR A 134 6.08 4.25 -15.36
C TYR A 134 5.16 4.16 -14.15
N GLY A 135 5.72 3.71 -13.02
CA GLY A 135 4.88 3.41 -11.87
C GLY A 135 5.64 2.86 -10.67
N VAL A 136 4.87 2.26 -9.78
CA VAL A 136 5.36 1.69 -8.52
C VAL A 136 5.04 0.21 -8.48
N GLN A 137 6.05 -0.61 -8.20
CA GLN A 137 5.88 -2.02 -7.87
C GLN A 137 6.12 -2.24 -6.37
N PHE A 138 5.24 -2.99 -5.70
CA PHE A 138 5.24 -3.12 -4.24
C PHE A 138 4.66 -4.46 -3.79
N ASN A 139 5.00 -4.84 -2.55
CA ASN A 139 4.38 -5.99 -1.90
C ASN A 139 2.99 -5.62 -1.37
N SER A 140 2.11 -6.60 -1.13
CA SER A 140 0.70 -6.40 -0.72
C SER A 140 0.50 -5.60 0.59
N THR A 141 1.57 -5.37 1.36
CA THR A 141 1.53 -4.67 2.64
C THR A 141 2.05 -3.23 2.60
N GLN A 142 2.52 -2.75 1.43
CA GLN A 142 2.99 -1.38 1.13
C GLN A 142 4.01 -0.79 2.12
N THR A 143 4.71 -1.63 2.88
CA THR A 143 5.91 -1.13 3.53
C THR A 143 6.96 -0.95 2.44
N ALA A 144 7.25 -1.95 1.61
CA ALA A 144 8.35 -1.88 0.64
C ALA A 144 7.86 -1.83 -0.82
N GLY A 145 8.43 -0.91 -1.59
CA GLY A 145 8.22 -0.82 -3.03
C GLY A 145 9.40 -0.18 -3.75
N ARG A 146 9.27 -0.07 -5.07
CA ARG A 146 10.25 0.50 -5.97
C ARG A 146 9.59 1.24 -7.12
N TRP A 147 10.22 2.34 -7.51
CA TRP A 147 9.89 3.03 -8.75
C TRP A 147 10.58 2.35 -9.92
N GLY A 148 9.98 2.48 -11.10
CA GLY A 148 10.49 1.87 -12.30
C GLY A 148 9.46 1.83 -13.39
N ASN A 149 9.67 0.91 -14.32
CA ASN A 149 8.98 0.92 -15.57
C ASN A 149 8.60 -0.50 -16.02
N TYR A 150 7.33 -0.69 -16.35
CA TYR A 150 6.82 -1.94 -16.90
C TYR A 150 6.88 -1.89 -18.43
N ASN A 151 7.61 -2.81 -19.05
CA ASN A 151 7.62 -2.96 -20.50
C ASN A 151 6.48 -3.89 -20.92
N ILE A 152 5.54 -3.36 -21.71
CA ILE A 152 4.33 -4.11 -22.12
C ILE A 152 4.68 -5.30 -23.03
N TYR A 153 5.69 -5.16 -23.88
CA TYR A 153 6.09 -6.25 -24.79
C TYR A 153 6.87 -7.35 -24.09
N GLN A 154 7.71 -7.00 -23.12
CA GLN A 154 8.47 -7.98 -22.34
C GLN A 154 7.68 -8.56 -21.16
N MET A 155 6.55 -7.95 -20.81
CA MET A 155 5.74 -8.27 -19.65
C MET A 155 6.54 -8.29 -18.33
N LEU A 156 7.53 -7.41 -18.25
CA LEU A 156 8.48 -7.33 -17.14
C LEU A 156 8.57 -5.90 -16.60
N PHE A 157 8.63 -5.81 -15.28
CA PHE A 157 8.98 -4.60 -14.55
C PHE A 157 10.50 -4.47 -14.43
N TYR A 158 11.01 -3.28 -14.72
CA TYR A 158 12.41 -2.90 -14.60
C TYR A 158 12.53 -1.77 -13.55
N PRO A 159 13.34 -1.94 -12.49
CA PRO A 159 13.53 -0.90 -11.49
C PRO A 159 14.38 0.26 -12.02
N ASP A 160 14.10 1.48 -11.58
CA ASP A 160 14.84 2.70 -11.95
C ASP A 160 16.23 2.81 -11.28
N GLY A 161 16.90 1.68 -11.04
CA GLY A 161 18.25 1.61 -10.47
C GLY A 161 18.39 2.04 -9.01
N SER A 162 17.38 2.67 -8.42
CA SER A 162 17.36 3.11 -7.01
C SER A 162 17.23 1.97 -5.99
N GLY A 163 17.11 0.72 -6.44
CA GLY A 163 16.86 -0.45 -5.59
C GLY A 163 15.50 -0.39 -4.89
N TRP A 164 15.26 -1.35 -3.97
CA TRP A 164 14.13 -1.24 -3.05
C TRP A 164 14.33 0.00 -2.20
N THR A 165 13.37 0.93 -2.18
CA THR A 165 13.37 1.95 -1.13
C THR A 165 13.22 1.23 0.20
N PRO A 166 14.19 1.34 1.13
CA PRO A 166 14.03 0.79 2.45
C PRO A 166 12.97 1.60 3.17
N VAL A 167 11.87 0.94 3.48
CA VAL A 167 11.04 1.29 4.64
C VAL A 167 11.82 0.88 5.88
N SER A 168 12.23 1.86 6.64
CA SER A 168 12.32 1.71 8.09
C SER A 168 10.98 1.22 8.65
#